data_AF-A0A015JEF8-F1
#
_entry.id   AF-A0A015JEF8-F1
#
_cell.length_a   1.000
_cell.length_b   1.000
_cell.length_c   1.000
_cell.angle_alpha   90.00
_cell.angle_beta   90.00
_cell.angle_gamma   90.00
#
_symmetry.space_group_name_H-M   'P 1'
#
loop_
_entity.id
_entity.type
_entity.pdbx_description
1 polymer ?
#
loop_
_entity_poly.entity_id
_entity_poly.type
_entity_poly.pdbx_seq_one_letter_code
_entity_poly.pdbx_strand_id
1 'polypeptide(L)'
;MPKIKAKKTCENIPKEITKYPKTDVILYTDGRRSYHYRVKKEGLYLQPPILAYSQGKNKYKIPDSYCVETTWGQGNNKQTVECSINYIREKPFFRVMYGSNFSEDVCSNTSPTAAANAIIRKLFPNNEKTLMSGIHLFGIHLETLKQARESKRESNSNIQLKQIKPIEHCGKSMIYKRQRKFGDQLKEQVQIEGAKIYGKDQVILKQISYNVKYMGFQIAYGSKDDREKEKKLNSIVQVIDQNYMSREGYRALAAVEPDLEREWIVSEQRLKITKNMNQKIEITLIKIFQLFQL
;
A
#
# COMPACT_ATOMS: atom_id res chain seq x y z
N MET A 1 8.01 -11.33 74.44
CA MET A 1 7.89 -10.39 73.30
C MET A 1 7.67 -11.20 72.02
N PRO A 2 6.52 -11.08 71.32
CA PRO A 2 6.34 -11.73 70.04
C PRO A 2 7.10 -10.95 68.96
N LYS A 3 7.95 -11.65 68.18
CA LYS A 3 8.60 -11.08 67.01
C LYS A 3 7.54 -10.84 65.92
N ILE A 4 7.17 -9.57 65.74
CA ILE A 4 6.36 -9.11 64.61
C ILE A 4 7.19 -9.36 63.34
N LYS A 5 6.85 -10.40 62.58
CA LYS A 5 7.32 -10.54 61.19
C LYS A 5 6.65 -9.42 60.40
N ALA A 6 7.41 -8.39 60.05
CA ALA A 6 7.00 -7.41 59.07
C ALA A 6 6.69 -8.15 57.75
N LYS A 7 5.39 -8.32 57.46
CA LYS A 7 4.93 -8.64 56.10
C LYS A 7 5.30 -7.44 55.23
N LYS A 8 6.44 -7.52 54.55
CA LYS A 8 6.69 -6.70 53.36
C LYS A 8 5.77 -7.23 52.26
N THR A 9 4.54 -6.75 52.24
CA THR A 9 3.68 -6.80 51.06
C THR A 9 4.23 -5.77 50.09
N CYS A 10 5.28 -6.12 49.36
CA CYS A 10 5.59 -5.42 48.12
C CYS A 10 4.51 -5.84 47.13
N GLU A 11 3.55 -4.95 46.87
CA GLU A 11 2.64 -5.12 45.76
C GLU A 11 3.48 -5.27 44.49
N ASN A 12 3.46 -6.47 43.93
CA ASN A 12 4.16 -6.82 42.70
C ASN A 12 3.39 -6.18 41.53
N ILE A 13 3.68 -4.91 41.26
CA ILE A 13 3.02 -4.14 40.20
C ILE A 13 3.68 -4.45 38.86
N PRO A 14 2.91 -4.77 37.80
CA PRO A 14 3.44 -4.94 36.45
C PRO A 14 4.21 -3.70 35.99
N LYS A 15 5.41 -3.92 35.44
CA LYS A 15 6.31 -2.83 35.04
C LYS A 15 7.05 -3.14 33.75
N GLU A 16 7.08 -2.14 32.85
CA GLU A 16 7.96 -2.07 31.69
C GLU A 16 9.20 -1.25 32.04
N ILE A 17 10.38 -1.75 31.67
CA ILE A 17 11.67 -1.08 31.80
C ILE A 17 12.27 -1.01 30.40
N THR A 18 12.30 0.19 29.83
CA THR A 18 12.77 0.39 28.46
C THR A 18 13.25 1.82 28.22
N LYS A 19 14.13 1.98 27.22
CA LYS A 19 14.52 3.28 26.65
C LYS A 19 14.04 3.40 25.19
N TYR A 20 13.05 2.61 24.79
CA TYR A 20 12.48 2.62 23.44
C TYR A 20 12.05 4.04 23.02
N PRO A 21 12.27 4.46 21.75
CA PRO A 21 12.88 3.72 20.64
C PRO A 21 14.41 3.80 20.56
N LYS A 22 15.11 4.38 21.55
CA LYS A 22 16.59 4.47 21.52
C LYS A 22 17.25 3.08 21.56
N THR A 23 16.59 2.12 22.18
CA THR A 23 16.94 0.71 22.18
C THR A 23 15.73 -0.10 21.72
N ASP A 24 15.95 -1.17 20.97
CA ASP A 24 14.91 -2.12 20.55
C ASP A 24 14.51 -3.11 21.66
N VAL A 25 15.13 -3.01 22.83
CA VAL A 25 14.88 -3.88 23.98
C VAL A 25 13.80 -3.32 24.92
N ILE A 26 12.87 -4.19 25.31
CA ILE A 26 11.87 -3.93 26.35
C ILE A 26 11.92 -5.07 27.36
N LEU A 27 12.17 -4.75 28.64
CA LEU A 27 12.03 -5.70 29.74
C LEU A 27 10.67 -5.50 30.39
N TYR A 28 9.91 -6.57 30.54
CA TYR A 28 8.63 -6.57 31.24
C TYR A 28 8.65 -7.55 32.40
N THR A 29 8.04 -7.18 33.52
CA THR A 29 7.75 -8.10 34.61
C THR A 29 6.34 -7.88 35.12
N ASP A 30 5.62 -8.96 35.39
CA ASP A 30 4.34 -8.94 36.13
C ASP A 30 4.58 -9.14 37.65
N GLY A 31 5.85 -9.10 38.08
CA GLY A 31 6.32 -9.37 39.44
C GLY A 31 6.43 -10.85 39.80
N ARG A 32 5.97 -11.77 38.93
CA ARG A 32 6.20 -13.22 39.06
C ARG A 32 7.08 -13.77 37.95
N ARG A 33 6.86 -13.30 36.72
CA ARG A 33 7.56 -13.68 35.51
C ARG A 33 8.17 -12.44 34.90
N SER A 34 9.30 -12.64 34.23
CA SER A 34 9.97 -11.59 33.48
C SER A 34 10.17 -12.05 32.05
N TYR A 35 9.93 -11.13 31.13
CA TYR A 35 10.05 -11.34 29.69
C TYR A 35 10.97 -10.27 29.14
N HIS A 36 11.90 -10.70 28.31
CA HIS A 36 12.80 -9.83 27.59
C HIS A 36 12.42 -9.84 26.11
N TYR A 37 12.00 -8.69 25.60
CA TYR A 37 11.61 -8.51 24.21
C TYR A 37 12.69 -7.75 23.46
N ARG A 38 13.05 -8.24 22.28
CA ARG A 38 13.82 -7.50 21.29
C ARG A 38 12.94 -7.25 20.06
N VAL A 39 12.59 -6.00 19.84
CA VAL A 39 11.61 -5.58 18.84
C VAL A 39 12.29 -5.51 17.47
N LYS A 40 12.00 -6.49 16.60
CA LYS A 40 12.50 -6.50 15.23
C LYS A 40 11.67 -5.61 14.31
N LYS A 41 10.35 -5.67 14.45
CA LYS A 41 9.40 -4.88 13.66
C LYS A 41 8.18 -4.53 14.49
N GLU A 42 7.91 -3.25 14.67
CA GLU A 42 6.78 -2.77 15.49
C GLU A 42 5.40 -3.17 14.94
N GLY A 43 5.26 -3.34 13.63
CA GLY A 43 3.97 -3.53 12.97
C GLY A 43 3.05 -2.31 13.07
N LEU A 44 1.85 -2.41 12.49
CA LEU A 44 0.86 -1.34 12.42
C LEU A 44 -0.54 -1.85 12.79
N TYR A 45 -1.36 -0.99 13.40
CA TYR A 45 -2.79 -1.30 13.53
C TYR A 45 -3.51 -1.01 12.22
N LEU A 46 -4.20 -2.01 11.67
CA LEU A 46 -5.09 -1.84 10.52
C LEU A 46 -6.30 -0.97 10.90
N GLN A 47 -6.99 -0.43 9.90
CA GLN A 47 -8.21 0.36 10.11
C GLN A 47 -9.43 -0.55 10.38
N PRO A 48 -10.45 -0.11 11.13
CA PRO A 48 -11.76 -0.75 11.12
C PRO A 48 -12.27 -0.72 9.66
N PRO A 49 -12.61 -1.86 9.01
CA PRO A 49 -13.23 -3.06 9.56
C PRO A 49 -12.32 -4.27 9.81
N ILE A 50 -11.04 -4.22 9.43
CA ILE A 50 -10.14 -5.39 9.45
C ILE A 50 -9.42 -5.56 10.81
N LEU A 51 -9.34 -4.48 11.61
CA LEU A 51 -8.64 -4.48 12.89
C LEU A 51 -9.16 -5.57 13.85
N ALA A 52 -8.32 -6.56 14.14
CA ALA A 52 -8.64 -7.61 15.09
C ALA A 52 -8.24 -7.23 16.52
N TYR A 53 -8.90 -7.87 17.49
CA TYR A 53 -8.66 -7.71 18.91
C TYR A 53 -8.43 -9.06 19.57
N SER A 54 -7.57 -9.11 20.59
CA SER A 54 -7.44 -10.30 21.42
C SER A 54 -8.73 -10.61 22.19
N GLN A 55 -8.98 -11.90 22.41
CA GLN A 55 -10.06 -12.36 23.27
C GLN A 55 -9.67 -12.29 24.76
N GLY A 56 -10.64 -12.04 25.64
CA GLY A 56 -10.45 -11.98 27.10
C GLY A 56 -10.95 -10.69 27.75
N LYS A 57 -10.67 -10.52 29.05
CA LYS A 57 -11.05 -9.32 29.83
C LYS A 57 -10.39 -8.05 29.28
N ASN A 58 -9.12 -8.15 28.90
CA ASN A 58 -8.39 -7.06 28.26
C ASN A 58 -8.36 -7.31 26.75
N LYS A 59 -9.00 -6.42 25.98
CA LYS A 59 -9.00 -6.46 24.52
C LYS A 59 -7.86 -5.62 23.97
N TYR A 60 -6.81 -6.28 23.49
CA TYR A 60 -5.66 -5.63 22.86
C TYR A 60 -5.82 -5.61 21.35
N LYS A 61 -5.49 -4.49 20.70
CA LYS A 61 -5.43 -4.39 19.24
C LYS A 61 -4.31 -5.28 18.70
N ILE A 62 -4.58 -6.04 17.65
CA ILE A 62 -3.60 -6.94 17.04
C ILE A 62 -2.89 -6.22 15.89
N PRO A 63 -1.56 -6.01 15.96
CA PRO A 63 -0.81 -5.37 14.89
C PRO A 63 -0.62 -6.32 13.70
N ASP A 64 -0.60 -5.76 12.50
CA ASP A 64 -0.12 -6.43 11.28
C ASP A 64 1.38 -6.22 11.09
N SER A 65 2.02 -7.13 10.36
CA SER A 65 3.43 -7.05 9.99
C SER A 65 4.34 -6.84 11.20
N TYR A 66 4.04 -7.49 12.32
CA TYR A 66 4.74 -7.36 13.61
C TYR A 66 5.72 -8.51 13.81
N CYS A 67 6.88 -8.22 14.40
CA CYS A 67 7.88 -9.23 14.75
C CYS A 67 8.66 -8.83 16.01
N VAL A 68 8.77 -9.76 16.97
CA VAL A 68 9.51 -9.59 18.22
C VAL A 68 10.19 -10.90 18.60
N GLU A 69 11.42 -10.82 19.09
CA GLU A 69 12.02 -11.96 19.78
C GLU A 69 11.73 -11.85 21.26
N THR A 70 11.24 -12.95 21.82
CA THR A 70 10.84 -13.02 23.22
C THR A 70 11.68 -14.07 23.92
N THR A 71 12.35 -13.64 24.98
CA THR A 71 13.14 -14.49 25.87
C THR A 71 12.48 -14.55 27.25
N TRP A 72 12.30 -15.76 27.80
CA TRP A 72 11.80 -15.96 29.16
C TRP A 72 12.55 -17.10 29.85
N GLY A 73 12.39 -17.21 31.18
CA GLY A 73 13.07 -18.21 32.00
C GLY A 73 14.34 -17.68 32.69
N GLN A 74 14.97 -18.53 33.50
CA GLN A 74 16.10 -18.16 34.35
C GLN A 74 17.30 -19.10 34.12
N GLY A 75 18.51 -18.54 34.18
CA GLY A 75 19.75 -19.29 34.02
C GLY A 75 19.81 -20.06 32.69
N ASN A 76 20.14 -21.34 32.78
CA ASN A 76 20.26 -22.24 31.62
C ASN A 76 18.91 -22.65 31.00
N ASN A 77 17.79 -22.34 31.68
CA ASN A 77 16.44 -22.65 31.19
C ASN A 77 15.82 -21.49 30.40
N LYS A 78 16.64 -20.52 29.97
CA LYS A 78 16.18 -19.44 29.11
C LYS A 78 15.78 -20.00 27.76
N GLN A 79 14.57 -19.65 27.33
CA GLN A 79 14.04 -19.97 26.01
C GLN A 79 13.86 -18.68 25.25
N THR A 80 14.27 -18.69 23.98
CA THR A 80 14.15 -17.56 23.06
C THR A 80 13.40 -18.02 21.83
N VAL A 81 12.36 -17.29 21.45
CA VAL A 81 11.58 -17.55 20.24
C VAL A 81 11.36 -16.25 19.48
N GLU A 82 11.12 -16.34 18.18
CA GLU A 82 10.69 -15.23 17.37
C GLU A 82 9.19 -15.31 17.11
N CYS A 83 8.46 -14.30 17.54
CA CYS A 83 7.02 -14.20 17.40
C CYS A 83 6.69 -13.20 16.28
N SER A 84 5.88 -13.61 15.31
CA SER A 84 5.41 -12.74 14.24
C SER A 84 3.91 -12.81 14.03
N ILE A 85 3.32 -11.68 13.64
CA ILE A 85 1.90 -11.54 13.34
C ILE A 85 1.75 -10.89 11.97
N ASN A 86 1.02 -11.56 11.09
CA ASN A 86 0.67 -11.06 9.76
C ASN A 86 -0.81 -11.30 9.50
N TYR A 87 -1.47 -10.41 8.76
CA TYR A 87 -2.85 -10.62 8.34
C TYR A 87 -2.88 -11.33 6.98
N ILE A 88 -3.50 -12.50 6.94
CA ILE A 88 -3.70 -13.30 5.72
C ILE A 88 -5.20 -13.36 5.47
N ARG A 89 -5.65 -12.86 4.31
CA ARG A 89 -7.08 -12.76 3.97
C ARG A 89 -7.88 -12.07 5.09
N GLU A 90 -7.38 -10.91 5.52
CA GLU A 90 -8.00 -10.05 6.55
C GLU A 90 -8.08 -10.66 7.96
N LYS A 91 -7.45 -11.81 8.21
CA LYS A 91 -7.42 -12.45 9.53
C LYS A 91 -5.99 -12.53 10.08
N PRO A 92 -5.78 -12.29 11.39
CA PRO A 92 -4.46 -12.38 11.98
C PRO A 92 -3.96 -13.83 12.00
N PHE A 93 -2.72 -14.01 11.58
CA PHE A 93 -1.99 -15.26 11.58
C PHE A 93 -0.79 -15.13 12.52
N PHE A 94 -0.76 -15.96 13.56
CA PHE A 94 0.22 -15.94 14.64
C PHE A 94 1.26 -17.03 14.40
N ARG A 95 2.53 -16.65 14.25
CA ARG A 95 3.64 -17.58 14.02
C ARG A 95 4.67 -17.42 15.13
N VAL A 96 5.18 -18.54 15.64
CA VAL A 96 6.28 -18.59 16.60
C VAL A 96 7.37 -19.49 16.02
N MET A 97 8.53 -18.91 15.76
CA MET A 97 9.71 -19.63 15.27
C MET A 97 10.66 -19.93 16.43
N TYR A 98 11.23 -21.13 16.42
CA TYR A 98 12.06 -21.67 17.50
C TYR A 98 13.14 -22.62 16.95
N GLY A 99 13.97 -23.17 17.84
CA GLY A 99 15.08 -24.04 17.47
C GLY A 99 16.32 -23.26 17.03
N SER A 100 17.34 -23.98 16.56
CA SER A 100 18.60 -23.39 16.11
C SER A 100 18.36 -22.42 14.96
N ASN A 101 18.76 -21.15 15.12
CA ASN A 101 18.55 -20.08 14.15
C ASN A 101 17.08 -19.91 13.69
N PHE A 102 16.11 -20.25 14.56
CA PHE A 102 14.69 -20.17 14.26
C PHE A 102 14.25 -21.01 13.04
N SER A 103 14.83 -22.21 12.88
CA SER A 103 14.55 -23.10 11.74
C SER A 103 13.18 -23.77 11.77
N GLU A 104 12.55 -23.88 12.95
CA GLU A 104 11.24 -24.52 13.12
C GLU A 104 10.17 -23.49 13.46
N ASP A 105 8.91 -23.77 13.12
CA ASP A 105 7.80 -22.89 13.46
C ASP A 105 6.54 -23.63 13.93
N VAL A 106 5.77 -22.95 14.76
CA VAL A 106 4.38 -23.29 15.04
C VAL A 106 3.49 -22.10 14.71
N CYS A 107 2.31 -22.40 14.18
CA CYS A 107 1.38 -21.38 13.72
C CYS A 107 -0.03 -21.57 14.29
N SER A 108 -0.76 -20.48 14.38
CA SER A 108 -2.18 -20.47 14.72
C SER A 108 -2.91 -19.38 13.94
N ASN A 109 -4.07 -19.72 13.39
CA ASN A 109 -5.02 -18.79 12.77
C ASN A 109 -6.18 -18.42 13.72
N THR A 110 -6.18 -18.93 14.95
CA THR A 110 -7.30 -18.74 15.90
C THR A 110 -6.98 -17.69 16.96
N SER A 111 -5.81 -17.79 17.60
CA SER A 111 -5.41 -16.88 18.68
C SER A 111 -3.90 -16.95 18.95
N PRO A 112 -3.31 -15.89 19.54
CA PRO A 112 -1.91 -15.92 19.95
C PRO A 112 -1.66 -16.93 21.07
N THR A 113 -2.65 -17.17 21.94
CA THR A 113 -2.52 -18.14 23.04
C THR A 113 -2.48 -19.58 22.53
N ALA A 114 -3.22 -19.90 21.46
CA ALA A 114 -3.11 -21.20 20.82
C ALA A 114 -1.71 -21.44 20.25
N ALA A 115 -1.11 -20.46 19.57
CA ALA A 115 0.29 -20.55 19.12
C ALA A 115 1.27 -20.69 20.30
N ALA A 116 1.07 -19.92 21.37
CA ALA A 116 1.91 -19.97 22.57
C ALA A 116 1.87 -21.33 23.28
N ASN A 117 0.70 -21.96 23.37
CA ASN A 117 0.60 -23.29 23.98
C ASN A 117 1.14 -24.38 23.05
N ALA A 118 1.03 -24.21 21.72
CA ALA A 118 1.65 -25.12 20.76
C ALA A 118 3.18 -25.15 20.91
N ILE A 119 3.83 -23.99 21.07
CA ILE A 119 5.28 -23.94 21.29
C ILE A 119 5.67 -24.52 22.65
N ILE A 120 4.90 -24.29 23.72
CA ILE A 120 5.20 -24.89 25.04
C ILE A 120 5.20 -26.41 24.98
N ARG A 121 4.25 -27.02 24.27
CA ARG A 121 4.20 -28.47 24.07
C ARG A 121 5.40 -29.01 23.28
N LYS A 122 5.95 -28.20 22.37
CA LYS A 122 7.16 -28.56 21.60
C LYS A 122 8.44 -28.44 22.44
N LEU A 123 8.59 -27.34 23.19
CA LEU A 123 9.77 -27.09 24.03
C LEU A 123 9.79 -27.97 25.29
N PHE A 124 8.61 -28.30 25.84
CA PHE A 124 8.48 -29.06 27.09
C PHE A 124 7.43 -30.17 26.95
N PRO A 125 7.72 -31.23 26.17
CA PRO A 125 6.75 -32.30 25.87
C PRO A 125 6.22 -33.01 27.12
N ASN A 126 7.02 -33.07 28.20
CA ASN A 126 6.65 -33.74 29.45
C ASN A 126 5.87 -32.84 30.43
N ASN A 127 5.49 -31.63 30.03
CA ASN A 127 4.88 -30.64 30.92
C ASN A 127 3.52 -30.13 30.40
N GLU A 128 2.57 -31.04 30.29
CA GLU A 128 1.24 -30.80 29.69
C GLU A 128 0.39 -29.74 30.41
N LYS A 129 0.65 -29.51 31.71
CA LYS A 129 -0.11 -28.55 32.53
C LYS A 129 0.37 -27.11 32.36
N THR A 130 1.54 -26.89 31.77
CA THR A 130 2.08 -25.53 31.62
C THR A 130 1.40 -24.82 30.46
N LEU A 131 0.76 -23.69 30.76
CA LEU A 131 0.15 -22.80 29.78
C LEU A 131 0.91 -21.48 29.72
N MET A 132 0.98 -20.93 28.52
CA MET A 132 1.59 -19.64 28.24
C MET A 132 0.57 -18.69 27.65
N SER A 133 0.55 -17.48 28.19
CA SER A 133 -0.28 -16.41 27.65
C SER A 133 0.32 -15.94 26.32
N GLY A 134 -0.44 -16.07 25.22
CA GLY A 134 -0.01 -15.53 23.94
C GLY A 134 0.15 -14.01 23.95
N ILE A 135 -0.62 -13.31 24.78
CA ILE A 135 -0.48 -11.86 24.98
C ILE A 135 0.90 -11.50 25.53
N HIS A 136 1.46 -12.32 26.41
CA HIS A 136 2.79 -12.12 26.95
C HIS A 136 3.84 -12.63 25.97
N LEU A 137 3.69 -13.85 25.43
CA LEU A 137 4.67 -14.38 24.48
C LEU A 137 4.88 -13.48 23.25
N PHE A 138 3.83 -12.83 22.75
CA PHE A 138 3.94 -11.90 21.62
C PHE A 138 4.20 -10.45 22.08
N GLY A 139 4.22 -10.14 23.38
CA GLY A 139 4.36 -8.76 23.85
C GLY A 139 3.24 -7.82 23.38
N ILE A 140 2.04 -8.34 23.11
CA ILE A 140 0.91 -7.55 22.58
C ILE A 140 0.41 -6.51 23.61
N HIS A 141 0.58 -6.80 24.89
CA HIS A 141 0.17 -5.93 26.00
C HIS A 141 1.13 -4.75 26.24
N LEU A 142 2.30 -4.72 25.58
CA LEU A 142 3.33 -3.71 25.84
C LEU A 142 2.80 -2.31 25.51
N GLU A 143 2.62 -1.49 26.54
CA GLU A 143 2.06 -0.15 26.44
C GLU A 143 3.01 0.76 25.65
N THR A 144 4.33 0.58 25.82
CA THR A 144 5.34 1.30 25.03
C THR A 144 5.14 1.11 23.52
N LEU A 145 4.88 -0.11 23.06
CA LEU A 145 4.66 -0.40 21.64
C LEU A 145 3.29 0.06 21.17
N LYS A 146 2.26 -0.01 22.03
CA LYS A 146 0.96 0.56 21.74
C LYS A 146 1.06 2.07 21.51
N GLN A 147 1.71 2.80 22.43
CA GLN A 147 1.95 4.23 22.30
C GLN A 147 2.78 4.54 21.05
N ALA A 148 3.85 3.80 20.76
CA ALA A 148 4.62 4.01 19.53
C ALA A 148 3.77 3.89 18.25
N ARG A 149 2.89 2.88 18.18
CA ARG A 149 1.97 2.68 17.04
C ARG A 149 0.90 3.77 16.96
N GLU A 150 0.36 4.19 18.10
CA GLU A 150 -0.68 5.22 18.18
C GLU A 150 -0.09 6.62 17.93
N SER A 151 1.09 6.94 18.46
CA SER A 151 1.83 8.15 18.13
C SER A 151 2.29 8.17 16.68
N LYS A 152 2.65 7.03 16.07
CA LYS A 152 2.81 6.94 14.61
C LYS A 152 1.50 7.17 13.89
N ARG A 153 0.35 6.75 14.42
CA ARG A 153 -0.97 7.08 13.87
C ARG A 153 -1.31 8.56 14.05
N GLU A 154 -0.83 9.22 15.09
CA GLU A 154 -1.03 10.65 15.37
C GLU A 154 -0.06 11.55 14.57
N SER A 155 1.18 11.10 14.38
CA SER A 155 2.16 11.69 13.47
C SER A 155 1.74 11.46 12.02
N ASN A 156 1.24 10.25 11.72
CA ASN A 156 0.58 9.94 10.47
C ASN A 156 -0.84 10.50 10.41
N SER A 157 -1.43 11.05 11.46
CA SER A 157 -2.65 11.87 11.35
C SER A 157 -2.26 13.34 11.15
N ASN A 158 -1.10 13.81 11.58
CA ASN A 158 -0.59 15.09 11.07
C ASN A 158 -0.12 14.98 9.60
N ILE A 159 0.16 13.76 9.10
CA ILE A 159 0.50 13.51 7.68
C ILE A 159 -0.68 12.94 6.85
N GLN A 160 -1.71 12.30 7.46
CA GLN A 160 -2.95 11.79 6.80
C GLN A 160 -4.24 12.54 7.19
N LEU A 161 -4.22 13.43 8.19
CA LEU A 161 -5.23 14.46 8.51
C LEU A 161 -4.69 15.89 8.30
N LYS A 162 -3.81 16.10 7.31
CA LYS A 162 -4.30 17.03 6.29
C LYS A 162 -5.46 16.29 5.68
N GLN A 163 -6.70 16.60 6.10
CA GLN A 163 -7.90 16.17 5.38
C GLN A 163 -7.52 16.22 3.91
N ILE A 164 -7.43 15.07 3.25
CA ILE A 164 -7.05 15.01 1.85
C ILE A 164 -8.14 15.85 1.20
N LYS A 165 -7.77 17.08 0.82
CA LYS A 165 -8.72 18.10 0.39
C LYS A 165 -9.69 17.41 -0.58
N PRO A 166 -11.01 17.42 -0.32
CA PRO A 166 -11.94 16.71 -1.19
C PRO A 166 -11.69 17.16 -2.62
N ILE A 167 -11.85 16.24 -3.58
CA ILE A 167 -11.44 16.50 -4.97
C ILE A 167 -12.09 17.77 -5.54
N GLU A 168 -13.30 18.07 -5.10
CA GLU A 168 -14.11 19.28 -5.40
C GLU A 168 -13.41 20.58 -5.01
N HIS A 169 -12.57 20.52 -3.97
CA HIS A 169 -11.83 21.67 -3.47
C HIS A 169 -10.36 21.63 -3.92
N CYS A 170 -9.92 20.64 -4.71
CA CYS A 170 -8.53 20.54 -5.16
C CYS A 170 -8.23 21.46 -6.35
N GLY A 171 -7.07 22.12 -6.32
CA GLY A 171 -6.51 22.74 -7.54
C GLY A 171 -5.98 21.68 -8.52
N LYS A 172 -5.93 22.04 -9.81
CA LYS A 172 -5.50 21.14 -10.91
C LYS A 172 -4.17 20.44 -10.63
N SER A 173 -3.17 21.16 -10.12
CA SER A 173 -1.85 20.60 -9.77
C SER A 173 -1.94 19.49 -8.71
N MET A 174 -2.80 19.65 -7.70
CA MET A 174 -2.99 18.62 -6.68
C MET A 174 -3.75 17.41 -7.24
N ILE A 175 -4.74 17.63 -8.10
CA ILE A 175 -5.45 16.55 -8.80
C ILE A 175 -4.45 15.73 -9.63
N TYR A 176 -3.60 16.39 -10.41
CA TYR A 176 -2.57 15.73 -11.22
C TYR A 176 -1.59 14.90 -10.39
N LYS A 177 -1.10 15.43 -9.27
CA LYS A 177 -0.22 14.68 -8.35
C LYS A 177 -0.90 13.42 -7.81
N ARG A 178 -2.21 13.49 -7.51
CA ARG A 178 -2.98 12.34 -7.03
C ARG A 178 -3.20 11.31 -8.13
N GLN A 179 -3.56 11.75 -9.34
CA GLN A 179 -3.68 10.87 -10.51
C GLN A 179 -2.38 10.11 -10.75
N ARG A 180 -1.25 10.82 -10.80
CA ARG A 180 0.06 10.21 -11.01
C ARG A 180 0.38 9.16 -9.95
N LYS A 181 0.23 9.52 -8.67
CA LYS A 181 0.48 8.60 -7.55
C LYS A 181 -0.39 7.34 -7.64
N PHE A 182 -1.69 7.52 -7.88
CA PHE A 182 -2.62 6.41 -8.05
C PHE A 182 -2.23 5.52 -9.24
N GLY A 183 -1.88 6.16 -10.36
CA GLY A 183 -1.46 5.46 -11.56
C GLY A 183 -0.19 4.64 -11.37
N ASP A 184 0.84 5.22 -10.74
CA ASP A 184 2.12 4.55 -10.49
C ASP A 184 1.93 3.30 -9.60
N GLN A 185 1.14 3.43 -8.53
CA GLN A 185 0.85 2.32 -7.61
C GLN A 185 0.09 1.19 -8.30
N LEU A 186 -0.89 1.52 -9.14
CA LEU A 186 -1.67 0.50 -9.85
C LEU A 186 -0.81 -0.21 -10.91
N LYS A 187 0.06 0.52 -11.60
CA LYS A 187 1.00 -0.07 -12.57
C LYS A 187 1.89 -1.11 -11.91
N GLU A 188 2.47 -0.77 -10.75
CA GLU A 188 3.31 -1.68 -9.98
C GLU A 188 2.54 -2.94 -9.56
N GLN A 189 1.32 -2.77 -9.06
CA GLN A 189 0.48 -3.90 -8.66
C GLN A 189 0.13 -4.83 -9.83
N VAL A 190 -0.19 -4.27 -11.01
CA VAL A 190 -0.46 -5.06 -12.22
C VAL A 190 0.76 -5.86 -12.67
N GLN A 191 1.97 -5.31 -12.53
CA GLN A 191 3.20 -6.07 -12.83
C GLN A 191 3.40 -7.23 -11.85
N ILE A 192 3.20 -6.98 -10.55
CA ILE A 192 3.35 -8.00 -9.50
C ILE A 192 2.36 -9.16 -9.70
N GLU A 193 1.08 -8.84 -9.90
CA GLU A 193 0.05 -9.87 -10.12
C GLU A 193 0.21 -10.52 -11.50
N GLY A 194 0.63 -9.76 -12.50
CA GLY A 194 0.92 -10.26 -13.83
C GLY A 194 1.98 -11.36 -13.82
N ALA A 195 3.09 -11.14 -13.11
CA ALA A 195 4.14 -12.15 -12.95
C ALA A 195 3.66 -13.43 -12.27
N LYS A 196 2.71 -13.32 -11.33
CA LYS A 196 2.12 -14.50 -10.65
C LYS A 196 1.20 -15.30 -11.56
N ILE A 197 0.38 -14.62 -12.36
CA ILE A 197 -0.67 -15.25 -13.16
C ILE A 197 -0.13 -15.76 -14.50
N TYR A 198 0.71 -14.95 -15.17
CA TYR A 198 1.19 -15.19 -16.53
C TYR A 198 2.66 -15.65 -16.57
N GLY A 199 3.32 -15.77 -15.41
CA GLY A 199 4.67 -16.32 -15.30
C GLY A 199 5.71 -15.48 -16.04
N LYS A 200 6.17 -15.99 -17.19
CA LYS A 200 7.20 -15.34 -18.02
C LYS A 200 6.63 -14.32 -19.01
N ASP A 201 5.33 -14.35 -19.27
CA ASP A 201 4.71 -13.44 -20.23
C ASP A 201 4.61 -12.03 -19.64
N GLN A 202 4.99 -11.03 -20.44
CA GLN A 202 5.02 -9.65 -20.00
C GLN A 202 3.62 -9.05 -20.00
N VAL A 203 3.12 -8.69 -18.81
CA VAL A 203 1.86 -7.95 -18.67
C VAL A 203 2.11 -6.47 -18.85
N ILE A 204 1.41 -5.83 -19.81
CA ILE A 204 1.57 -4.40 -20.09
C ILE A 204 0.24 -3.68 -19.80
N LEU A 205 0.23 -2.82 -18.79
CA LEU A 205 -0.89 -1.93 -18.52
C LEU A 205 -0.86 -0.79 -19.55
N LYS A 206 -1.86 -0.72 -20.43
CA LYS A 206 -1.93 0.30 -21.50
C LYS A 206 -2.59 1.59 -21.04
N GLN A 207 -3.78 1.49 -20.46
CA GLN A 207 -4.59 2.61 -20.01
C GLN A 207 -5.49 2.18 -18.86
N ILE A 208 -5.84 3.12 -17.98
CA ILE A 208 -6.94 2.99 -17.03
C ILE A 208 -7.88 4.16 -17.15
N SER A 209 -9.17 3.88 -16.93
CA SER A 209 -10.22 4.88 -16.80
C SER A 209 -10.97 4.63 -15.50
N TYR A 210 -11.17 5.67 -14.69
CA TYR A 210 -11.80 5.54 -13.37
C TYR A 210 -12.46 6.85 -12.94
N ASN A 211 -13.46 6.73 -12.04
CA ASN A 211 -14.17 7.88 -11.50
C ASN A 211 -13.83 8.10 -10.04
N VAL A 212 -13.75 9.36 -9.62
CA VAL A 212 -13.81 9.77 -8.22
C VAL A 212 -14.98 10.73 -8.07
N LYS A 213 -16.04 10.26 -7.42
CA LYS A 213 -17.37 10.90 -7.44
C LYS A 213 -17.85 11.07 -8.89
N TYR A 214 -18.10 12.31 -9.31
CA TYR A 214 -18.56 12.69 -10.65
C TYR A 214 -17.41 13.06 -11.61
N MET A 215 -16.14 12.98 -11.17
CA MET A 215 -14.99 13.30 -12.02
C MET A 215 -14.39 12.04 -12.62
N GLY A 216 -14.41 11.96 -13.95
CA GLY A 216 -13.73 10.92 -14.71
C GLY A 216 -12.26 11.23 -14.96
N PHE A 217 -11.42 10.21 -14.84
CA PHE A 217 -9.99 10.27 -15.06
C PHE A 217 -9.54 9.15 -15.99
N GLN A 218 -8.51 9.46 -16.77
CA GLN A 218 -7.89 8.54 -17.70
C GLN A 218 -6.38 8.68 -17.58
N ILE A 219 -5.69 7.56 -17.37
CA ILE A 219 -4.23 7.50 -17.30
C ILE A 219 -3.76 6.52 -18.36
N ALA A 220 -3.04 7.02 -19.35
CA ALA A 220 -2.36 6.21 -20.35
C ALA A 220 -0.90 5.98 -19.93
N TYR A 221 -0.46 4.73 -19.95
CA TYR A 221 0.90 4.33 -19.53
C TYR A 221 1.81 3.99 -20.71
N GLY A 222 1.24 3.79 -21.90
CA GLY A 222 2.03 3.64 -23.11
C GLY A 222 2.65 4.97 -23.53
N SER A 223 3.87 4.93 -24.03
CA SER A 223 4.26 5.88 -25.06
C SER A 223 3.32 5.63 -26.24
N LYS A 224 2.49 6.61 -26.64
CA LYS A 224 1.89 6.56 -27.98
C LYS A 224 3.10 6.40 -28.92
N ASP A 225 3.25 5.28 -29.63
CA ASP A 225 4.25 5.18 -30.70
C ASP A 225 4.01 6.40 -31.58
N ASP A 226 5.02 7.24 -31.82
CA ASP A 226 4.86 8.47 -32.60
C ASP A 226 4.19 8.17 -33.95
N ARG A 227 4.44 6.97 -34.49
CA ARG A 227 3.79 6.47 -35.71
C ARG A 227 2.30 6.17 -35.54
N GLU A 228 1.89 5.60 -34.40
CA GLU A 228 0.47 5.31 -34.12
C GLU A 228 -0.31 6.60 -33.88
N LYS A 229 0.31 7.58 -33.19
CA LYS A 229 -0.24 8.92 -33.02
C LYS A 229 -0.40 9.63 -34.37
N GLU A 230 0.61 9.54 -35.23
CA GLU A 230 0.57 10.11 -36.58
C GLU A 230 -0.52 9.46 -37.43
N LYS A 231 -0.65 8.13 -37.41
CA LYS A 231 -1.73 7.41 -38.11
C LYS A 231 -3.13 7.84 -37.63
N LYS A 232 -3.32 8.00 -36.31
CA LYS A 232 -4.57 8.48 -35.74
C LYS A 232 -4.90 9.88 -36.24
N LEU A 233 -3.93 10.81 -36.19
CA LEU A 233 -4.13 12.18 -36.66
C LEU A 233 -4.40 12.25 -38.17
N ASN A 234 -3.69 11.45 -38.98
CA ASN A 234 -3.95 11.36 -40.43
C ASN A 234 -5.37 10.87 -40.72
N SER A 235 -5.86 9.88 -39.96
CA SER A 235 -7.23 9.36 -40.13
C SER A 235 -8.28 10.41 -39.77
N ILE A 236 -8.04 11.22 -38.74
CA ILE A 236 -8.93 12.33 -38.36
C ILE A 236 -8.97 13.39 -39.48
N VAL A 237 -7.81 13.81 -39.99
CA VAL A 237 -7.73 14.77 -41.10
C VAL A 237 -8.45 14.22 -42.34
N GLN A 238 -8.25 12.94 -42.65
CA GLN A 238 -8.92 12.28 -43.78
C GLN A 238 -10.44 12.29 -43.63
N VAL A 239 -10.98 11.96 -42.46
CA VAL A 239 -12.43 11.98 -42.21
C VAL A 239 -12.99 13.40 -42.34
N ILE A 240 -12.29 14.41 -41.82
CA ILE A 240 -12.69 15.82 -41.94
C ILE A 240 -12.76 16.24 -43.41
N ASP A 241 -11.71 15.92 -44.18
CA ASP A 241 -11.61 16.30 -45.59
C ASP A 241 -12.62 15.55 -46.46
N GLN A 242 -12.84 14.25 -46.21
CA GLN A 242 -13.82 13.44 -46.96
C GLN A 242 -15.28 13.84 -46.69
N ASN A 243 -15.59 14.30 -45.47
CA ASN A 243 -16.94 14.66 -45.08
C ASN A 243 -17.20 16.17 -45.11
N TYR A 244 -16.27 16.97 -45.64
CA TYR A 244 -16.35 18.44 -45.63
C TYR A 244 -16.70 19.02 -44.26
N MET A 245 -16.16 18.43 -43.19
CA MET A 245 -16.49 18.83 -41.83
C MET A 245 -15.92 20.22 -41.54
N SER A 246 -16.78 21.14 -41.12
CA SER A 246 -16.34 22.48 -40.75
C SER A 246 -15.46 22.44 -39.49
N ARG A 247 -14.62 23.46 -39.35
CA ARG A 247 -13.76 23.63 -38.18
C ARG A 247 -14.58 23.74 -36.90
N GLU A 248 -15.69 24.46 -36.96
CA GLU A 248 -16.66 24.60 -35.87
C GLU A 248 -17.32 23.25 -35.54
N GLY A 249 -17.67 22.46 -36.56
CA GLY A 249 -18.22 21.11 -36.39
C GLY A 249 -17.25 20.17 -35.69
N TYR A 250 -15.98 20.14 -36.10
CA TYR A 250 -14.96 19.34 -35.42
C TYR A 250 -14.71 19.82 -33.98
N ARG A 251 -14.69 21.14 -33.75
CA ARG A 251 -14.57 21.71 -32.40
C ARG A 251 -15.71 21.29 -31.48
N ALA A 252 -16.94 21.27 -31.98
CA ALA A 252 -18.10 20.80 -31.23
C ALA A 252 -17.98 19.31 -30.88
N LEU A 253 -17.53 18.46 -31.82
CA LEU A 253 -17.30 17.04 -31.60
C LEU A 253 -16.18 16.77 -30.57
N ALA A 254 -15.04 17.46 -30.71
CA ALA A 254 -13.91 17.32 -29.80
C ALA A 254 -14.19 17.89 -28.40
N ALA A 255 -15.23 18.73 -28.23
CA ALA A 255 -15.66 19.22 -26.93
C ALA A 255 -16.41 18.16 -26.12
N VAL A 256 -17.06 17.19 -26.79
CA VAL A 256 -17.85 16.14 -26.15
C VAL A 256 -17.12 14.80 -26.06
N GLU A 257 -16.13 14.55 -26.92
CA GLU A 257 -15.35 13.31 -26.95
C GLU A 257 -13.91 13.55 -26.45
N PRO A 258 -13.58 13.16 -25.19
CA PRO A 258 -12.27 13.39 -24.59
C PRO A 258 -11.12 12.69 -25.31
N ASP A 259 -11.39 11.60 -26.04
CA ASP A 259 -10.38 10.82 -26.76
C ASP A 259 -10.00 11.43 -28.12
N LEU A 260 -10.70 12.48 -28.58
CA LEU A 260 -10.34 13.22 -29.80
C LEU A 260 -9.23 14.25 -29.54
N GLU A 261 -8.35 14.41 -30.53
CA GLU A 261 -7.26 15.38 -30.47
C GLU A 261 -7.79 16.80 -30.71
N ARG A 262 -7.21 17.80 -30.03
CA ARG A 262 -7.66 19.20 -30.13
C ARG A 262 -7.52 19.74 -31.55
N GLU A 263 -8.42 20.64 -31.95
CA GLU A 263 -8.47 21.22 -33.30
C GLU A 263 -7.12 21.77 -33.80
N TRP A 264 -6.35 22.43 -32.94
CA TRP A 264 -5.04 22.97 -33.34
C TRP A 264 -4.03 21.86 -33.72
N ILE A 265 -4.08 20.70 -33.06
CA ILE A 265 -3.21 19.54 -33.37
C ILE A 265 -3.57 18.96 -34.74
N VAL A 266 -4.87 18.86 -35.02
CA VAL A 266 -5.37 18.38 -36.30
C VAL A 266 -5.02 19.35 -37.43
N SER A 267 -5.14 20.65 -37.19
CA SER A 267 -4.73 21.69 -38.13
C SER A 267 -3.23 21.65 -38.44
N GLU A 268 -2.40 21.48 -37.41
CA GLU A 268 -0.95 21.31 -37.57
C GLU A 268 -0.61 20.06 -38.40
N GLN A 269 -1.28 18.94 -38.16
CA GLN A 269 -1.10 17.73 -38.97
C GLN A 269 -1.53 17.95 -40.43
N ARG A 270 -2.64 18.66 -40.66
CA ARG A 270 -3.09 19.00 -42.02
C ARG A 270 -2.05 19.84 -42.74
N LEU A 271 -1.46 20.85 -42.09
CA LEU A 271 -0.36 21.63 -42.64
C LEU A 271 0.87 20.77 -42.97
N LYS A 272 1.20 19.81 -42.11
CA LYS A 272 2.31 18.85 -42.35
C LYS A 272 2.04 18.01 -43.61
N ILE A 273 0.82 17.49 -43.76
CA ILE A 273 0.41 16.73 -44.96
C ILE A 273 0.51 17.62 -46.21
N THR A 274 -0.04 18.85 -46.17
CA THR A 274 0.02 19.78 -47.32
C THR A 274 1.46 20.10 -47.72
N LYS A 275 2.36 20.37 -46.75
CA LYS A 275 3.78 20.60 -47.05
C LYS A 275 4.43 19.38 -47.72
N ASN A 276 4.16 18.18 -47.21
CA ASN A 276 4.67 16.94 -47.79
C ASN A 276 4.10 16.68 -49.19
N MET A 277 2.83 17.01 -49.44
CA MET A 277 2.22 16.91 -50.77
C MET A 277 2.85 17.91 -51.74
N ASN A 278 3.02 19.17 -51.34
CA ASN A 278 3.62 20.21 -52.19
C ASN A 278 5.08 19.90 -52.56
N GLN A 279 5.79 19.12 -51.74
CA GLN A 279 7.14 18.64 -52.09
C GLN A 279 7.13 17.48 -53.09
N LYS A 280 6.06 16.69 -53.12
CA LYS A 280 5.94 15.48 -53.96
C LYS A 280 5.17 15.70 -55.25
N ILE A 281 4.28 16.68 -55.27
CA ILE A 281 3.46 17.07 -56.40
C ILE A 281 3.92 18.48 -56.77
N GLU A 282 4.56 18.62 -57.91
CA GLU A 282 4.97 19.91 -58.44
C GLU A 282 3.72 20.71 -58.83
N ILE A 283 3.27 21.60 -57.94
CA ILE A 283 2.10 22.44 -58.21
C ILE A 283 2.56 23.61 -59.08
N THR A 284 2.35 23.51 -60.38
CA THR A 284 2.57 24.61 -61.32
C THR A 284 1.41 25.59 -61.21
N LEU A 285 1.69 26.81 -60.74
CA LEU A 285 0.69 27.88 -60.60
C LEU A 285 0.50 28.56 -61.95
N ILE A 286 -0.54 28.19 -62.69
CA ILE A 286 -0.91 28.86 -63.95
C ILE A 286 -1.91 29.97 -63.61
N LYS A 287 -1.52 31.24 -63.83
CA LYS A 287 -2.46 32.36 -63.83
C LYS A 287 -3.23 32.36 -65.15
N ILE A 288 -4.49 31.96 -65.11
CA ILE A 288 -5.41 32.14 -66.24
C ILE A 288 -5.93 33.57 -66.16
N PHE A 289 -5.41 34.46 -67.01
CA PHE A 289 -6.05 35.75 -67.26
C PHE A 289 -7.24 35.51 -68.20
N GLN A 290 -8.46 35.79 -67.73
CA GLN A 290 -9.61 35.89 -68.61
C GLN A 290 -9.37 37.06 -69.58
N LEU A 291 -9.11 36.73 -70.85
CA LEU A 291 -9.30 37.67 -71.95
C LEU A 291 -10.81 37.87 -72.12
N PHE A 292 -11.36 38.86 -71.43
CA PHE A 292 -12.55 39.54 -71.94
C PHE A 292 -12.08 40.40 -73.11
N GLN A 293 -12.21 39.87 -74.33
CA GLN A 293 -12.27 40.72 -75.53
C GLN A 293 -13.69 41.31 -75.59
N LEU A 294 -13.73 42.62 -75.82
CA LEU A 294 -14.91 43.48 -76.02
C LEU A 294 -15.88 42.92 -77.08
#